data_AF-A0A932TDX1-F1
#
_entry.id   AF-A0A932TDX1-F1
#
_cell.length_a   1.000
_cell.length_b   1.000
_cell.length_c   1.000
_cell.angle_alpha   90.00
_cell.angle_beta   90.00
_cell.angle_gamma   90.00
#
_symmetry.space_group_name_H-M   'P 1'
#
loop_
_entity.id
_entity.type
_entity.pdbx_description
1 polymer ?
#
loop_
_entity_poly.entity_id
_entity_poly.type
_entity_poly.pdbx_seq_one_letter_code
_entity_poly.pdbx_strand_id
1 'polypeptide(L)'
;MQNKFHRKDFLKLAVLANASLLTKPVQAFTDNLSAVIPSLSINVVYYKKGDAQYEVLRKGFNKRINKFPAIIAQCNNTQGVAEAIQYAIANNLPVAVKSGGHCMEGFSCNNGGMVINLSALNKVSWVNTEIIKVGPGCTLSHLYDTILPKGKIIPAGSCGTVGVGGLVLGGGYGLMSRKLGLACDSLVEVTMVDGRGNIRNSNTDKDLLWACKGGGNGNFGVITELKFKTHTAPATLQSFRFKAYKVNTARAKAILKNWFEVSANLPQSCFSAYVLNGKNAYILLTTTEKPTSAIEKAIQQLSLLADKTTRGLPIPITSALKTFYGIQHPVYFKNSSAGLY
;
A
#
# COMPACT_ATOMS: atom_id res chain seq x y z
N MET A 1 -12.04 -31.39 -8.54
CA MET A 1 -10.84 -30.70 -9.06
C MET A 1 -10.98 -29.21 -8.79
N GLN A 2 -10.08 -28.61 -8.01
CA GLN A 2 -10.07 -27.15 -7.82
C GLN A 2 -9.64 -26.50 -9.14
N ASN A 3 -10.50 -25.66 -9.73
CA ASN A 3 -10.10 -24.82 -10.88
C ASN A 3 -8.88 -23.97 -10.49
N LYS A 4 -7.76 -24.18 -11.17
CA LYS A 4 -6.56 -23.34 -11.07
C LYS A 4 -6.82 -22.02 -11.79
N PHE A 5 -6.29 -20.92 -11.26
CA PHE A 5 -6.34 -19.64 -11.98
C PHE A 5 -5.29 -19.67 -13.10
N HIS A 6 -5.67 -19.86 -14.36
CA HIS A 6 -4.71 -19.78 -15.44
C HIS A 6 -4.40 -18.32 -15.82
N ARG A 7 -3.18 -18.01 -16.25
CA ARG A 7 -2.79 -16.67 -16.74
C ARG A 7 -3.75 -16.08 -17.79
N LYS A 8 -4.34 -16.94 -18.63
CA LYS A 8 -5.33 -16.52 -19.63
C LYS A 8 -6.60 -15.96 -18.99
N ASP A 9 -7.04 -16.54 -17.88
CA ASP A 9 -8.20 -16.07 -17.12
C ASP A 9 -7.88 -14.75 -16.40
N PHE A 10 -6.65 -14.62 -15.89
CA PHE A 10 -6.15 -13.35 -15.34
C PHE A 10 -6.22 -12.22 -16.37
N LEU A 11 -5.70 -12.42 -17.59
CA LEU A 11 -5.69 -11.37 -18.60
C LEU A 11 -7.11 -10.95 -18.99
N LYS A 12 -8.05 -11.89 -19.04
CA LYS A 12 -9.48 -11.58 -19.27
C LYS A 12 -10.09 -10.75 -18.15
N LEU A 13 -9.86 -11.12 -16.89
CA LEU A 13 -10.37 -10.39 -15.73
C LEU A 13 -9.75 -9.00 -15.60
N ALA A 14 -8.45 -8.86 -15.86
CA ALA A 14 -7.75 -7.58 -15.84
C ALA A 14 -8.29 -6.61 -16.91
N VAL A 15 -8.62 -7.11 -18.11
CA VAL A 15 -9.25 -6.30 -19.16
C VAL A 15 -10.66 -5.84 -18.74
N LEU A 16 -11.47 -6.71 -18.12
CA LEU A 16 -12.80 -6.33 -17.63
C LEU A 16 -12.75 -5.32 -16.49
N ALA A 17 -11.82 -5.47 -15.54
CA ALA A 17 -11.61 -4.50 -14.47
C ALA A 17 -11.18 -3.12 -15.04
N ASN A 18 -10.30 -3.09 -16.04
CA ASN A 18 -9.89 -1.86 -16.71
C ASN A 18 -10.99 -1.24 -17.59
N ALA A 19 -11.86 -2.06 -18.21
CA ALA A 19 -13.03 -1.56 -18.95
C ALA A 19 -14.07 -0.93 -18.01
N SER A 20 -14.28 -1.51 -16.82
CA SER A 20 -15.17 -0.94 -15.80
C SER A 20 -14.67 0.40 -15.23
N LEU A 21 -13.37 0.69 -15.36
CA LEU A 21 -12.78 2.00 -15.04
C LEU A 21 -13.09 3.08 -16.10
N LEU A 22 -13.44 2.69 -17.33
CA LEU A 22 -13.78 3.60 -18.45
C LEU A 22 -15.27 3.88 -18.55
N THR A 23 -16.12 3.03 -17.97
CA THR A 23 -17.57 3.25 -17.89
C THR A 23 -17.92 3.94 -16.58
N LYS A 24 -18.59 5.10 -16.62
CA LYS A 24 -19.25 5.65 -15.43
C LYS A 24 -20.16 4.56 -14.86
N PRO A 25 -20.08 4.20 -13.57
CA PRO A 25 -21.06 3.30 -12.98
C PRO A 25 -22.42 4.02 -13.06
N VAL A 26 -23.35 3.46 -13.83
CA VAL A 26 -24.77 3.83 -13.74
C VAL A 26 -25.23 3.33 -12.38
N GLN A 27 -25.19 4.23 -11.39
CA GLN A 27 -25.55 3.92 -10.02
C GLN A 27 -27.01 4.32 -9.82
N ALA A 28 -27.91 3.46 -10.28
CA ALA A 28 -29.31 3.50 -9.87
C ALA A 28 -29.50 2.41 -8.81
N PHE A 29 -29.35 2.76 -7.53
CA PHE A 29 -29.79 1.89 -6.45
C PHE A 29 -30.46 2.70 -5.35
N THR A 30 -31.64 2.20 -4.99
CA THR A 30 -32.60 2.70 -4.02
C THR A 30 -32.02 2.72 -2.60
N ASP A 31 -32.26 3.82 -1.88
CA ASP A 31 -31.85 4.07 -0.49
C ASP A 31 -32.47 3.13 0.58
N ASN A 32 -33.03 1.97 0.21
CA ASN A 32 -33.89 1.15 1.07
C ASN A 32 -33.50 -0.34 1.17
N LEU A 33 -32.20 -0.67 1.13
CA LEU A 33 -31.74 -1.98 1.59
C LEU A 33 -31.36 -1.89 3.08
N SER A 34 -32.31 -2.24 3.96
CA SER A 34 -32.01 -2.56 5.35
C SER A 34 -31.31 -3.93 5.39
N ALA A 35 -30.00 -3.95 5.11
CA ALA A 35 -29.20 -5.17 5.22
C ALA A 35 -29.36 -5.75 6.63
N VAL A 36 -30.00 -6.92 6.73
CA VAL A 36 -30.21 -7.62 8.01
C VAL A 36 -28.87 -8.18 8.45
N ILE A 37 -28.37 -7.74 9.60
CA ILE A 37 -27.11 -8.25 10.16
C ILE A 37 -27.30 -9.75 10.48
N PRO A 38 -26.41 -10.63 9.99
CA PRO A 38 -26.42 -12.05 10.36
C PRO A 38 -26.33 -12.27 11.87
N SER A 39 -26.77 -13.44 12.33
CA SER A 39 -26.52 -13.91 13.70
C SER A 39 -25.02 -13.82 14.07
N LEU A 40 -24.72 -13.68 15.37
CA LEU A 40 -23.34 -13.55 15.87
C LEU A 40 -22.42 -14.63 15.27
N SER A 41 -21.37 -14.19 14.59
CA SER A 41 -20.24 -15.01 14.15
C SER A 41 -19.00 -14.59 14.94
N ILE A 42 -18.22 -15.56 15.39
CA ILE A 42 -16.89 -15.30 15.97
C ILE A 42 -15.88 -14.86 14.90
N ASN A 43 -16.16 -15.18 13.64
CA ASN A 43 -15.24 -14.98 12.52
C ASN A 43 -15.35 -13.59 11.89
N VAL A 44 -16.53 -12.96 11.96
CA VAL A 44 -16.80 -11.65 11.36
C VAL A 44 -17.83 -10.87 12.19
N VAL A 45 -17.54 -9.59 12.40
CA VAL A 45 -18.47 -8.64 13.05
C VAL A 45 -19.01 -7.68 12.00
N TYR A 46 -20.33 -7.52 11.96
CA TYR A 46 -20.99 -6.62 11.03
C TYR A 46 -21.37 -5.31 11.72
N TYR A 47 -21.16 -4.20 11.02
CA TYR A 47 -21.53 -2.86 11.47
C TYR A 47 -22.39 -2.15 10.43
N LYS A 48 -23.38 -1.39 10.89
CA LYS A 48 -24.26 -0.54 10.07
C LYS A 48 -24.27 0.89 10.59
N LYS A 49 -24.89 1.78 9.82
CA LYS A 49 -25.10 3.18 10.23
C LYS A 49 -25.83 3.22 11.58
N GLY A 50 -25.29 3.98 12.52
CA GLY A 50 -25.74 4.05 13.91
C GLY A 50 -24.77 3.39 14.89
N ASP A 51 -23.98 2.40 14.44
CA ASP A 51 -22.95 1.79 15.27
C ASP A 51 -21.73 2.71 15.40
N ALA A 52 -21.16 2.81 16.61
CA ALA A 52 -20.00 3.67 16.86
C ALA A 52 -18.80 3.32 15.96
N GLN A 53 -18.58 2.03 15.70
CA GLN A 53 -17.47 1.57 14.85
C GLN A 53 -17.69 1.81 13.36
N TYR A 54 -18.94 1.91 12.89
CA TYR A 54 -19.25 2.12 11.47
C TYR A 54 -18.61 3.39 10.92
N GLU A 55 -18.71 4.50 11.67
CA GLU A 55 -18.15 5.79 11.26
C GLU A 55 -16.62 5.80 11.19
N VAL A 56 -15.97 5.00 12.02
CA VAL A 56 -14.51 4.83 12.01
C VAL A 56 -14.11 3.97 10.82
N LEU A 57 -14.75 2.81 10.65
CA LEU A 57 -14.36 1.79 9.68
C LEU A 57 -14.70 2.17 8.23
N ARG A 58 -15.68 3.05 7.97
CA ARG A 58 -15.98 3.51 6.60
C ARG A 58 -14.95 4.49 6.05
N LYS A 59 -14.35 5.34 6.89
CA LYS A 59 -13.53 6.50 6.47
C LYS A 59 -12.18 6.07 5.89
N GLY A 60 -11.86 6.53 4.68
CA GLY A 60 -10.53 6.38 4.09
C GLY A 60 -9.56 7.47 4.54
N PHE A 61 -8.31 7.37 4.09
CA PHE A 61 -7.28 8.36 4.40
C PHE A 61 -7.47 9.67 3.61
N ASN A 62 -8.00 9.60 2.39
CA ASN A 62 -8.30 10.80 1.59
C ASN A 62 -9.66 11.41 1.99
N LYS A 63 -9.63 12.59 2.62
CA LYS A 63 -10.84 13.31 3.08
C LYS A 63 -11.77 13.74 1.95
N ARG A 64 -11.31 13.79 0.70
CA ARG A 64 -12.17 14.05 -0.47
C ARG A 64 -13.23 12.96 -0.68
N ILE A 65 -12.96 11.74 -0.22
CA ILE A 65 -13.85 10.60 -0.39
C ILE A 65 -14.74 10.45 0.85
N ASN A 66 -16.04 10.63 0.65
CA ASN A 66 -17.05 10.40 1.70
C ASN A 66 -18.13 9.45 1.19
N LYS A 67 -17.89 8.15 1.38
CA LYS A 67 -18.80 7.07 0.97
C LYS A 67 -19.47 6.42 2.19
N PHE A 68 -20.66 5.85 1.96
CA PHE A 68 -21.54 5.27 2.98
C PHE A 68 -22.00 3.87 2.54
N PRO A 69 -21.25 2.81 2.88
CA PRO A 69 -21.66 1.44 2.61
C PRO A 69 -22.91 1.08 3.44
N ALA A 70 -23.74 0.16 2.96
CA ALA A 70 -24.88 -0.32 3.75
C ALA A 70 -24.40 -1.09 4.99
N ILE A 71 -23.31 -1.86 4.84
CA ILE A 71 -22.78 -2.72 5.89
C ILE A 71 -21.24 -2.83 5.80
N ILE A 72 -20.59 -2.99 6.95
CA ILE A 72 -19.16 -3.25 7.05
C ILE A 72 -18.97 -4.59 7.75
N ALA A 73 -18.30 -5.53 7.09
CA ALA A 73 -17.92 -6.82 7.64
C ALA A 73 -16.46 -6.78 8.10
N GLN A 74 -16.21 -6.57 9.39
CA GLN A 74 -14.87 -6.64 9.97
C GLN A 74 -14.50 -8.10 10.26
N CYS A 75 -13.60 -8.64 9.45
CA CYS A 75 -13.25 -10.06 9.48
C CYS A 75 -12.05 -10.31 10.40
N ASN A 76 -12.17 -11.30 11.29
CA ASN A 76 -11.16 -11.68 12.28
C ASN A 76 -10.23 -12.80 11.80
N ASN A 77 -10.65 -13.56 10.78
CA ASN A 77 -9.87 -14.65 10.19
C ASN A 77 -10.33 -14.92 8.73
N THR A 78 -9.68 -15.88 8.07
CA THR A 78 -10.00 -16.28 6.68
C THR A 78 -11.45 -16.77 6.53
N GLN A 79 -11.97 -17.49 7.52
CA GLN A 79 -13.35 -17.99 7.48
C GLN A 79 -14.37 -16.85 7.54
N GLY A 80 -14.08 -15.80 8.32
CA GLY A 80 -14.93 -14.61 8.40
C GLY A 80 -15.02 -13.86 7.07
N VAL A 81 -13.92 -13.85 6.31
CA VAL A 81 -13.93 -13.32 4.94
C VAL A 81 -14.79 -14.17 4.01
N ALA A 82 -14.71 -15.51 4.11
CA ALA A 82 -15.58 -16.40 3.34
C ALA A 82 -17.06 -16.21 3.68
N GLU A 83 -17.40 -16.12 4.97
CA GLU A 83 -18.76 -15.81 5.44
C GLU A 83 -19.24 -14.46 4.91
N ALA A 84 -18.41 -13.43 4.96
CA ALA A 84 -18.74 -12.12 4.42
C ALA A 84 -19.00 -12.18 2.91
N ILE A 85 -18.18 -12.89 2.14
CA ILE A 85 -18.39 -13.05 0.69
C ILE A 85 -19.71 -13.77 0.41
N GLN A 86 -20.01 -14.88 1.12
CA GLN A 86 -21.29 -15.58 0.97
C GLN A 86 -22.47 -14.67 1.31
N TYR A 87 -22.35 -13.85 2.35
CA TYR A 87 -23.36 -12.88 2.71
C TYR A 87 -23.58 -11.83 1.60
N ALA A 88 -22.51 -11.29 1.00
CA ALA A 88 -22.62 -10.37 -0.12
C ALA A 88 -23.31 -11.01 -1.33
N ILE A 89 -22.98 -12.26 -1.66
CA ILE A 89 -23.61 -12.99 -2.76
C ILE A 89 -25.11 -13.17 -2.51
N ALA A 90 -25.48 -13.68 -1.32
CA ALA A 90 -26.86 -13.93 -0.96
C ALA A 90 -27.73 -12.67 -0.95
N ASN A 91 -27.13 -11.50 -0.69
CA ASN A 91 -27.82 -10.21 -0.62
C ASN A 91 -27.55 -9.30 -1.82
N ASN A 92 -26.88 -9.81 -2.86
CA ASN A 92 -26.50 -9.05 -4.07
C ASN A 92 -25.81 -7.70 -3.76
N LEU A 93 -24.89 -7.69 -2.79
CA LEU A 93 -24.20 -6.48 -2.35
C LEU A 93 -22.88 -6.27 -3.12
N PRO A 94 -22.66 -5.10 -3.75
CA PRO A 94 -21.36 -4.73 -4.29
C PRO A 94 -20.30 -4.72 -3.18
N VAL A 95 -19.14 -5.33 -3.42
CA VAL A 95 -18.07 -5.46 -2.42
C VAL A 95 -16.95 -4.48 -2.68
N ALA A 96 -16.49 -3.80 -1.63
CA ALA A 96 -15.19 -3.16 -1.58
C ALA A 96 -14.34 -3.79 -0.47
N VAL A 97 -13.04 -3.93 -0.70
CA VAL A 97 -12.12 -4.54 0.26
C VAL A 97 -11.23 -3.46 0.87
N LYS A 98 -11.05 -3.49 2.19
CA LYS A 98 -10.30 -2.46 2.92
C LYS A 98 -9.27 -3.04 3.86
N SER A 99 -8.00 -2.83 3.51
CA SER A 99 -6.85 -2.88 4.43
C SER A 99 -6.71 -1.54 5.17
N GLY A 100 -5.66 -0.75 4.90
CA GLY A 100 -5.42 0.54 5.56
C GLY A 100 -6.22 1.74 5.02
N GLY A 101 -7.01 1.57 3.95
CA GLY A 101 -7.89 2.65 3.44
C GLY A 101 -7.18 3.83 2.76
N HIS A 102 -5.97 3.62 2.22
CA HIS A 102 -5.14 4.65 1.59
C HIS A 102 -5.38 4.86 0.09
N CYS A 103 -6.34 4.16 -0.52
CA CYS A 103 -6.65 4.34 -1.94
C CYS A 103 -7.09 5.79 -2.21
N MET A 104 -6.33 6.50 -3.06
CA MET A 104 -6.56 7.92 -3.34
C MET A 104 -7.93 8.18 -4.00
N GLU A 105 -8.43 7.22 -4.79
CA GLU A 105 -9.74 7.27 -5.45
C GLU A 105 -10.84 6.56 -4.67
N GLY A 106 -10.54 6.08 -3.46
CA GLY A 106 -11.55 5.56 -2.56
C GLY A 106 -12.15 4.22 -2.99
N PHE A 107 -11.42 3.38 -3.72
CA PHE A 107 -11.87 2.03 -4.11
C PHE A 107 -11.99 1.07 -2.91
N SER A 108 -11.39 1.42 -1.77
CA SER A 108 -11.56 0.68 -0.52
C SER A 108 -12.90 0.95 0.19
N CYS A 109 -13.87 1.57 -0.49
CA CYS A 109 -15.20 1.87 0.04
C CYS A 109 -16.21 2.05 -1.12
N ASN A 110 -17.51 1.86 -0.84
CA ASN A 110 -18.61 2.01 -1.79
C ASN A 110 -19.82 2.70 -1.13
N ASN A 111 -20.85 3.03 -1.93
CA ASN A 111 -22.13 3.51 -1.45
C ASN A 111 -23.16 2.38 -1.59
N GLY A 112 -23.88 2.08 -0.51
CA GLY A 112 -24.97 1.10 -0.49
C GLY A 112 -24.56 -0.38 -0.57
N GLY A 113 -23.28 -0.70 -0.78
CA GLY A 113 -22.78 -2.08 -0.80
C GLY A 113 -22.19 -2.51 0.54
N MET A 114 -21.35 -3.55 0.51
CA MET A 114 -20.59 -4.03 1.65
C MET A 114 -19.13 -3.66 1.58
N VAL A 115 -18.54 -3.27 2.72
CA VAL A 115 -17.08 -3.19 2.88
C VAL A 115 -16.60 -4.40 3.67
N ILE A 116 -15.76 -5.23 3.07
CA ILE A 116 -14.99 -6.24 3.79
C ILE A 116 -13.76 -5.56 4.38
N ASN A 117 -13.77 -5.37 5.69
CA ASN A 117 -12.71 -4.69 6.44
C ASN A 117 -11.75 -5.72 7.04
N LEU A 118 -10.47 -5.60 6.71
CA LEU A 118 -9.41 -6.53 7.08
C LEU A 118 -8.54 -6.03 8.24
N SER A 119 -8.91 -4.92 8.89
CA SER A 119 -8.07 -4.27 9.91
C SER A 119 -7.77 -5.15 11.13
N ALA A 120 -8.61 -6.15 11.43
CA ALA A 120 -8.36 -7.14 12.47
C ALA A 120 -7.37 -8.24 12.03
N LEU A 121 -7.15 -8.44 10.73
CA LEU A 121 -6.10 -9.29 10.18
C LEU A 121 -4.78 -8.53 10.10
N ASN A 122 -4.23 -8.13 11.24
CA ASN A 122 -3.07 -7.23 11.32
C ASN A 122 -1.80 -7.86 11.93
N LYS A 123 -1.85 -9.14 12.30
CA LYS A 123 -0.74 -9.84 12.95
C LYS A 123 0.47 -10.01 12.02
N VAL A 124 1.65 -9.95 12.61
CA VAL A 124 2.94 -10.32 12.00
C VAL A 124 3.56 -11.44 12.82
N SER A 125 3.97 -12.52 12.16
CA SER A 125 4.61 -13.66 12.82
C SER A 125 5.74 -14.21 11.96
N TRP A 126 6.73 -14.84 12.60
CA TRP A 126 7.84 -15.49 11.90
C TRP A 126 7.47 -16.94 11.58
N VAL A 127 7.62 -17.34 10.33
CA VAL A 127 7.50 -18.75 9.92
C VAL A 127 8.84 -19.45 10.17
N ASN A 128 9.94 -18.76 9.87
CA ASN A 128 11.32 -19.16 10.17
C ASN A 128 12.19 -17.89 10.25
N THR A 129 13.51 -18.01 10.14
CA THR A 129 14.45 -16.87 10.23
C THR A 129 14.42 -15.91 9.03
N GLU A 130 13.86 -16.33 7.89
CA GLU A 130 13.83 -15.56 6.65
C GLU A 130 12.42 -15.18 6.20
N ILE A 131 11.40 -15.96 6.58
CA ILE A 131 10.03 -15.79 6.13
C ILE A 131 9.15 -15.27 7.25
N ILE A 132 8.45 -14.18 6.97
CA ILE A 132 7.38 -13.63 7.82
C ILE A 132 6.03 -13.91 7.20
N LYS A 133 5.03 -13.98 8.06
CA LYS A 133 3.61 -14.13 7.74
C LYS A 133 2.86 -12.92 8.29
N VAL A 134 2.15 -12.24 7.41
CA VAL A 134 1.59 -10.91 7.64
C VAL A 134 0.13 -10.88 7.23
N GLY A 135 -0.73 -10.39 8.12
CA GLY A 135 -2.12 -10.12 7.79
C GLY A 135 -2.25 -8.87 6.88
N PRO A 136 -3.18 -8.86 5.91
CA PRO A 136 -3.37 -7.78 4.94
C PRO A 136 -3.75 -6.43 5.56
N GLY A 137 -4.31 -6.43 6.77
CA GLY A 137 -4.67 -5.23 7.54
C GLY A 137 -3.50 -4.65 8.34
N CYS A 138 -2.35 -5.34 8.38
CA CYS A 138 -1.16 -4.84 9.06
C CYS A 138 -0.74 -3.50 8.45
N THR A 139 -0.45 -2.51 9.29
CA THR A 139 0.08 -1.21 8.85
C THR A 139 1.61 -1.29 8.70
N LEU A 140 2.19 -0.49 7.80
CA LEU A 140 3.65 -0.49 7.59
C LEU A 140 4.43 -0.18 8.86
N SER A 141 3.93 0.71 9.74
CA SER A 141 4.55 0.99 11.03
C SER A 141 4.66 -0.27 11.90
N HIS A 142 3.54 -0.96 12.13
CA HIS A 142 3.48 -2.21 12.89
C HIS A 142 4.37 -3.31 12.29
N LEU A 143 4.38 -3.43 10.96
CA LEU A 143 5.27 -4.36 10.25
C LEU A 143 6.74 -4.07 10.57
N TYR A 144 7.19 -2.83 10.35
CA TYR A 144 8.58 -2.44 10.57
C TYR A 144 9.00 -2.51 12.04
N ASP A 145 8.14 -2.08 12.97
CA ASP A 145 8.39 -2.21 14.41
C ASP A 145 8.56 -3.68 14.84
N THR A 146 7.97 -4.63 14.10
CA THR A 146 8.12 -6.07 14.37
C THR A 146 9.39 -6.68 13.79
N ILE A 147 9.79 -6.29 12.57
CA ILE A 147 10.85 -7.01 11.83
C ILE A 147 12.23 -6.36 11.95
N LEU A 148 12.31 -5.03 12.07
CA LEU A 148 13.59 -4.33 12.14
C LEU A 148 14.40 -4.65 13.39
N PRO A 149 13.80 -4.90 14.59
CA PRO A 149 14.57 -5.33 15.76
C PRO A 149 15.34 -6.64 15.57
N LYS A 150 14.93 -7.48 14.60
CA LYS A 150 15.66 -8.71 14.22
C LYS A 150 16.64 -8.50 13.06
N GLY A 151 16.93 -7.25 12.69
CA GLY A 151 17.84 -6.93 11.59
C GLY A 151 17.28 -7.31 10.21
N LYS A 152 15.95 -7.37 10.06
CA LYS A 152 15.28 -7.78 8.83
C LYS A 152 14.36 -6.70 8.28
N ILE A 153 14.17 -6.68 6.97
CA ILE A 153 13.33 -5.70 6.26
C ILE A 153 12.62 -6.32 5.07
N ILE A 154 11.50 -5.74 4.64
CA ILE A 154 10.96 -5.90 3.28
C ILE A 154 10.91 -4.50 2.63
N PRO A 155 11.12 -4.34 1.32
CA PRO A 155 11.17 -3.04 0.65
C PRO A 155 9.76 -2.46 0.42
N ALA A 156 8.99 -2.30 1.49
CA ALA A 156 7.67 -1.68 1.47
C ALA A 156 7.76 -0.14 1.43
N GLY A 157 6.60 0.51 1.45
CA GLY A 157 6.49 1.97 1.45
C GLY A 157 6.97 2.61 2.75
N SER A 158 6.86 3.93 2.83
CA SER A 158 7.30 4.70 3.99
C SER A 158 6.16 5.23 4.85
N CYS A 159 4.94 5.36 4.34
CA CYS A 159 3.80 5.90 5.08
C CYS A 159 3.27 4.90 6.12
N GLY A 160 3.38 5.23 7.41
CA GLY A 160 3.20 4.28 8.51
C GLY A 160 1.81 3.64 8.55
N THR A 161 0.76 4.40 8.26
CA THR A 161 -0.64 3.93 8.32
C THR A 161 -1.11 3.20 7.06
N VAL A 162 -0.28 3.08 6.02
CA VAL A 162 -0.63 2.30 4.83
C VAL A 162 -0.76 0.82 5.21
N GLY A 163 -1.81 0.17 4.73
CA GLY A 163 -2.01 -1.27 4.95
C GLY A 163 -1.18 -2.10 3.95
N VAL A 164 -0.51 -3.13 4.45
CA VAL A 164 0.37 -4.02 3.67
C VAL A 164 -0.35 -4.63 2.48
N GLY A 165 -1.59 -5.12 2.65
CA GLY A 165 -2.34 -5.78 1.58
C GLY A 165 -2.51 -4.91 0.34
N GLY A 166 -3.10 -3.72 0.51
CA GLY A 166 -3.32 -2.81 -0.62
C GLY A 166 -2.02 -2.32 -1.28
N LEU A 167 -0.94 -2.14 -0.51
CA LEU A 167 0.36 -1.72 -1.07
C LEU A 167 1.00 -2.81 -1.93
N VAL A 168 1.14 -4.01 -1.38
CA VAL A 168 1.89 -5.10 -2.00
C VAL A 168 1.20 -5.61 -3.25
N LEU A 169 -0.13 -5.69 -3.24
CA LEU A 169 -0.91 -6.20 -4.38
C LEU A 169 -0.90 -5.23 -5.59
N GLY A 170 -0.47 -3.99 -5.38
CA GLY A 170 -0.21 -2.99 -6.43
C GLY A 170 1.27 -2.80 -6.77
N GLY A 171 2.16 -3.62 -6.19
CA GLY A 171 3.60 -3.50 -6.33
C GLY A 171 4.24 -3.11 -5.01
N GLY A 172 4.14 -1.84 -4.64
CA GLY A 172 4.66 -1.32 -3.39
C GLY A 172 6.09 -0.79 -3.52
N TYR A 173 6.20 0.54 -3.55
CA TYR A 173 7.46 1.26 -3.76
C TYR A 173 7.85 2.03 -2.49
N GLY A 174 9.13 2.04 -2.18
CA GLY A 174 9.68 2.78 -1.05
C GLY A 174 11.19 2.99 -1.11
N LEU A 175 11.75 3.41 0.03
CA LEU A 175 13.14 3.88 0.12
C LEU A 175 14.18 2.82 -0.27
N MET A 176 13.82 1.54 -0.18
CA MET A 176 14.74 0.42 -0.43
C MET A 176 14.50 -0.25 -1.79
N SER A 177 13.53 0.23 -2.59
CA SER A 177 13.09 -0.49 -3.77
C SER A 177 14.16 -0.62 -4.86
N ARG A 178 15.07 0.36 -4.99
CA ARG A 178 16.18 0.30 -5.95
C ARG A 178 17.18 -0.82 -5.66
N LYS A 179 17.36 -1.16 -4.39
CA LYS A 179 18.32 -2.19 -3.94
C LYS A 179 17.68 -3.57 -3.79
N LEU A 180 16.43 -3.63 -3.34
CA LEU A 180 15.79 -4.87 -2.89
C LEU A 180 14.54 -5.26 -3.72
N GLY A 181 14.16 -4.47 -4.73
CA GLY A 181 12.94 -4.66 -5.51
C GLY A 181 11.70 -4.03 -4.86
N LEU A 182 10.55 -4.16 -5.50
CA LEU A 182 9.26 -3.74 -4.94
C LEU A 182 8.84 -4.65 -3.77
N ALA A 183 7.89 -4.19 -2.97
CA ALA A 183 7.33 -4.98 -1.86
C ALA A 183 6.76 -6.31 -2.36
N CYS A 184 6.10 -6.30 -3.52
CA CYS A 184 5.59 -7.47 -4.20
C CYS A 184 6.70 -8.46 -4.57
N ASP A 185 7.91 -8.02 -4.89
CA ASP A 185 8.98 -8.92 -5.30
C ASP A 185 9.41 -9.87 -4.18
N SER A 186 9.24 -9.42 -2.93
CA SER A 186 9.49 -10.20 -1.72
C SER A 186 8.33 -11.14 -1.34
N LEU A 187 7.17 -11.06 -2.00
CA LEU A 187 6.02 -11.93 -1.75
C LEU A 187 6.27 -13.35 -2.28
N VAL A 188 6.11 -14.35 -1.42
CA VAL A 188 6.37 -15.77 -1.73
C VAL A 188 5.13 -16.65 -1.63
N GLU A 189 4.11 -16.25 -0.88
CA GLU A 189 2.85 -17.00 -0.76
C GLU A 189 1.70 -16.07 -0.39
N VAL A 190 0.49 -16.40 -0.85
CA VAL A 190 -0.76 -15.78 -0.39
C VAL A 190 -1.82 -16.82 -0.07
N THR A 191 -2.63 -16.52 0.94
CA THR A 191 -3.95 -17.14 1.11
C THR A 191 -5.02 -16.14 0.70
N MET A 192 -5.97 -16.58 -0.12
CA MET A 192 -7.04 -15.76 -0.69
C MET A 192 -8.39 -16.44 -0.47
N VAL A 193 -9.44 -15.65 -0.32
CA VAL A 193 -10.82 -16.13 -0.51
C VAL A 193 -11.34 -15.60 -1.85
N ASP A 194 -11.71 -16.49 -2.76
CA ASP A 194 -12.21 -16.10 -4.09
C ASP A 194 -13.64 -15.52 -4.03
N GLY A 195 -14.12 -14.97 -5.15
CA GLY A 195 -15.46 -14.38 -5.26
C GLY A 195 -16.62 -15.38 -5.08
N ARG A 196 -16.35 -16.67 -4.86
CA ARG A 196 -17.33 -17.70 -4.51
C ARG A 196 -17.17 -18.16 -3.05
N GLY A 197 -16.34 -17.49 -2.26
CA GLY A 197 -16.08 -17.82 -0.86
C GLY A 197 -15.12 -19.00 -0.65
N ASN A 198 -14.44 -19.51 -1.70
CA ASN A 198 -13.49 -20.62 -1.51
C ASN A 198 -12.12 -20.12 -1.10
N ILE A 199 -11.49 -20.82 -0.16
CA ILE A 199 -10.12 -20.55 0.26
C ILE A 199 -9.14 -21.13 -0.77
N ARG A 200 -8.18 -20.32 -1.20
CA ARG A 200 -7.12 -20.62 -2.16
C ARG A 200 -5.77 -20.33 -1.52
N ASN A 201 -4.77 -21.17 -1.82
CA ASN A 201 -3.40 -20.95 -1.41
C ASN A 201 -2.47 -21.01 -2.64
N SER A 202 -1.57 -20.04 -2.76
CA SER A 202 -0.68 -19.95 -3.90
C SER A 202 0.53 -20.91 -3.84
N ASN A 203 0.72 -21.66 -2.76
CA ASN A 203 1.75 -22.70 -2.65
C ASN A 203 1.55 -23.83 -3.68
N THR A 204 0.31 -24.02 -4.13
CA THR A 204 -0.08 -24.99 -5.16
C THR A 204 -0.58 -24.33 -6.45
N ASP A 205 -0.65 -23.00 -6.48
CA ASP A 205 -1.09 -22.18 -7.62
C ASP A 205 -0.12 -20.99 -7.85
N LYS A 206 0.87 -21.23 -8.71
CA LYS A 206 1.91 -20.23 -9.05
C LYS A 206 1.36 -19.05 -9.85
N ASP A 207 0.28 -19.26 -10.60
CA ASP A 207 -0.34 -18.20 -11.40
C ASP A 207 -1.11 -17.23 -10.49
N LEU A 208 -1.74 -17.74 -9.42
CA LEU A 208 -2.29 -16.90 -8.35
C LEU A 208 -1.20 -16.03 -7.70
N LEU A 209 -0.05 -16.61 -7.33
CA LEU A 209 1.05 -15.83 -6.76
C LEU A 209 1.50 -14.74 -7.74
N TRP A 210 1.73 -15.10 -9.00
CA TRP A 210 2.13 -14.15 -10.05
C TRP A 210 1.11 -13.00 -10.19
N ALA A 211 -0.18 -13.32 -10.25
CA ALA A 211 -1.26 -12.32 -10.33
C ALA A 211 -1.27 -11.36 -9.13
N CYS A 212 -0.95 -11.85 -7.93
CA CYS A 212 -0.89 -11.03 -6.72
C CYS A 212 0.36 -10.15 -6.63
N LYS A 213 1.40 -10.37 -7.45
CA LYS A 213 2.61 -9.53 -7.47
C LYS A 213 2.42 -8.29 -8.36
N GLY A 214 1.45 -7.44 -8.03
CA GLY A 214 1.17 -6.17 -8.71
C GLY A 214 -0.03 -6.16 -9.66
N GLY A 215 -0.73 -7.29 -9.83
CA GLY A 215 -1.90 -7.40 -10.71
C GLY A 215 -3.16 -6.77 -10.13
N GLY A 216 -3.25 -5.44 -10.14
CA GLY A 216 -4.51 -4.74 -9.89
C GLY A 216 -5.03 -4.82 -8.46
N ASN A 217 -4.15 -4.71 -7.45
CA ASN A 217 -4.52 -4.61 -6.03
C ASN A 217 -5.34 -5.79 -5.48
N GLY A 218 -5.26 -6.97 -6.11
CA GLY A 218 -5.90 -8.19 -5.63
C GLY A 218 -7.36 -8.35 -6.06
N ASN A 219 -7.77 -7.78 -7.21
CA ASN A 219 -9.14 -7.91 -7.76
C ASN A 219 -9.59 -9.35 -8.12
N PHE A 220 -8.88 -10.39 -7.67
CA PHE A 220 -9.21 -11.81 -7.88
C PHE A 220 -9.87 -12.46 -6.65
N GLY A 221 -9.92 -11.73 -5.54
CA GLY A 221 -10.49 -12.19 -4.28
C GLY A 221 -10.02 -11.34 -3.12
N VAL A 222 -10.21 -11.82 -1.90
CA VAL A 222 -9.78 -11.14 -0.68
C VAL A 222 -8.58 -11.88 -0.12
N ILE A 223 -7.40 -11.24 -0.18
CA ILE A 223 -6.20 -11.79 0.45
C ILE A 223 -6.34 -11.73 1.96
N THR A 224 -6.09 -12.83 2.66
CA THR A 224 -6.22 -12.96 4.12
C THR A 224 -4.89 -13.22 4.83
N GLU A 225 -3.88 -13.67 4.09
CA GLU A 225 -2.52 -13.88 4.59
C GLU A 225 -1.51 -13.66 3.47
N LEU A 226 -0.39 -13.01 3.78
CA LEU A 226 0.76 -12.81 2.89
C LEU A 226 2.02 -13.35 3.57
N LYS A 227 2.84 -14.12 2.86
CA LYS A 227 4.18 -14.50 3.32
C LYS A 227 5.25 -13.80 2.51
N PHE A 228 6.23 -13.22 3.19
CA PHE A 228 7.33 -12.49 2.57
C PHE A 228 8.67 -13.12 2.91
N LYS A 229 9.55 -13.22 1.91
CA LYS A 229 10.98 -13.39 2.15
C LYS A 229 11.55 -12.04 2.60
N THR A 230 12.16 -12.03 3.77
CA THR A 230 12.82 -10.84 4.33
C THR A 230 14.25 -10.71 3.83
N HIS A 231 14.76 -9.49 3.85
CA HIS A 231 16.13 -9.12 3.52
C HIS A 231 16.86 -8.67 4.78
N THR A 232 18.20 -8.68 4.75
CA THR A 232 19.00 -8.05 5.80
C THR A 232 18.77 -6.55 5.79
N ALA A 233 18.37 -5.99 6.93
CA ALA A 233 18.18 -4.56 7.08
C ALA A 233 19.55 -3.84 7.09
N PRO A 234 19.72 -2.74 6.34
CA PRO A 234 20.88 -1.88 6.50
C PRO A 234 21.01 -1.36 7.92
N ALA A 235 22.23 -1.21 8.43
CA ALA A 235 22.45 -0.73 9.80
C ALA A 235 21.96 0.72 9.99
N THR A 236 22.19 1.58 8.99
CA THR A 236 21.84 3.00 9.07
C THR A 236 21.20 3.50 7.78
N LEU A 237 20.52 4.64 7.89
CA LEU A 237 20.04 5.44 6.77
C LEU A 237 20.46 6.89 7.01
N GLN A 238 21.06 7.51 5.99
CA GLN A 238 21.37 8.93 5.98
C GLN A 238 20.44 9.65 5.00
N SER A 239 20.02 10.87 5.33
CA SER A 239 19.16 11.69 4.46
C SER A 239 19.77 13.06 4.18
N PHE A 240 19.59 13.53 2.95
CA PHE A 240 19.95 14.84 2.45
C PHE A 240 18.69 15.49 1.88
N ARG A 241 18.44 16.74 2.25
CA ARG A 241 17.24 17.48 1.86
C ARG A 241 17.64 18.77 1.17
N PHE A 242 17.09 18.98 -0.01
CA PHE A 242 17.33 20.17 -0.82
C PHE A 242 15.99 20.89 -1.03
N LYS A 243 15.93 22.18 -0.71
CA LYS A 243 14.73 22.99 -0.78
C LYS A 243 14.97 24.20 -1.66
N ALA A 244 14.13 24.38 -2.68
CA ALA A 244 14.05 25.60 -3.46
C ALA A 244 12.70 26.28 -3.19
N TYR A 245 12.74 27.58 -2.91
CA TYR A 245 11.59 28.43 -2.62
C TYR A 245 11.28 29.34 -3.80
N LYS A 246 10.05 29.88 -3.83
CA LYS A 246 9.59 30.84 -4.84
C LYS A 246 9.87 30.37 -6.28
N VAL A 247 9.74 29.06 -6.50
CA VAL A 247 10.07 28.41 -7.77
C VAL A 247 9.02 28.80 -8.82
N ASN A 248 9.45 29.43 -9.91
CA ASN A 248 8.61 29.66 -11.09
C ASN A 248 8.68 28.46 -12.05
N THR A 249 7.89 28.47 -13.11
CA THR A 249 7.82 27.35 -14.07
C THR A 249 9.18 27.01 -14.68
N ALA A 250 9.97 28.01 -15.08
CA ALA A 250 11.28 27.80 -15.70
C ALA A 250 12.25 27.14 -14.72
N ARG A 251 12.34 27.67 -13.49
CA ARG A 251 13.18 27.11 -12.42
C ARG A 251 12.72 25.69 -12.04
N ALA A 252 11.42 25.45 -11.97
CA ALA A 252 10.88 24.12 -11.63
C ALA A 252 11.25 23.08 -12.70
N LYS A 253 11.12 23.42 -13.98
CA LYS A 253 11.56 22.57 -15.10
C LYS A 253 13.07 22.29 -15.04
N ALA A 254 13.88 23.31 -14.78
CA ALA A 254 15.33 23.16 -14.67
C ALA A 254 15.72 22.23 -13.51
N ILE A 255 15.12 22.41 -12.32
CA ILE A 255 15.36 21.55 -11.16
C ILE A 255 14.94 20.10 -11.47
N LEU A 256 13.77 19.90 -12.06
CA LEU A 256 13.26 18.57 -12.39
C LEU A 256 14.18 17.85 -13.40
N LYS A 257 14.60 18.52 -14.47
CA LYS A 257 15.52 17.96 -15.48
C LYS A 257 16.85 17.55 -14.85
N ASN A 258 17.47 18.44 -14.07
CA ASN A 258 18.74 18.13 -13.41
C ASN A 258 18.56 17.02 -12.37
N TRP A 259 17.43 16.97 -11.65
CA TRP A 259 17.15 15.87 -10.73
C TRP A 259 17.09 14.53 -11.45
N PHE A 260 16.45 14.42 -12.62
CA PHE A 260 16.48 13.20 -13.43
C PHE A 260 17.91 12.81 -13.85
N GLU A 261 18.71 13.77 -14.33
CA GLU A 261 20.11 13.53 -14.75
C GLU A 261 20.99 13.06 -13.59
N VAL A 262 20.89 13.69 -12.42
CA VAL A 262 21.65 13.29 -11.22
C VAL A 262 21.18 11.93 -10.72
N SER A 263 19.87 11.73 -10.63
CA SER A 263 19.30 10.56 -9.99
C SER A 263 19.53 9.28 -10.81
N ALA A 264 19.58 9.37 -12.15
CA ALA A 264 19.94 8.26 -13.04
C ALA A 264 21.33 7.66 -12.74
N ASN A 265 22.24 8.44 -12.17
CA ASN A 265 23.62 8.03 -11.87
C ASN A 265 23.82 7.62 -10.40
N LEU A 266 22.76 7.62 -9.58
CA LEU A 266 22.87 7.26 -8.17
C LEU A 266 23.11 5.75 -7.98
N PRO A 267 24.02 5.34 -7.08
CA PRO A 267 24.17 3.93 -6.69
C PRO A 267 22.84 3.31 -6.22
N GLN A 268 22.69 1.99 -6.34
CA GLN A 268 21.44 1.29 -5.93
C GLN A 268 21.11 1.46 -4.44
N SER A 269 22.11 1.71 -3.59
CA SER A 269 21.93 2.01 -2.16
C SER A 269 21.27 3.36 -1.89
N CYS A 270 21.08 4.19 -2.92
CA CYS A 270 20.41 5.47 -2.82
C CYS A 270 18.96 5.42 -3.28
N PHE A 271 18.14 6.26 -2.65
CA PHE A 271 16.80 6.61 -3.09
C PHE A 271 16.70 8.12 -3.26
N SER A 272 15.96 8.58 -4.25
CA SER A 272 15.66 10.01 -4.39
C SER A 272 14.23 10.26 -4.84
N ALA A 273 13.65 11.35 -4.33
CA ALA A 273 12.31 11.80 -4.70
C ALA A 273 12.28 13.31 -4.89
N TYR A 274 11.45 13.76 -5.83
CA TYR A 274 11.18 15.16 -6.12
C TYR A 274 9.70 15.48 -5.82
N VAL A 275 9.45 16.56 -5.08
CA VAL A 275 8.10 17.03 -4.76
C VAL A 275 7.98 18.50 -5.08
N LEU A 276 7.03 18.86 -5.95
CA LEU A 276 6.64 20.24 -6.21
C LEU A 276 5.34 20.52 -5.47
N ASN A 277 5.38 21.43 -4.50
CA ASN A 277 4.23 21.84 -3.72
C ASN A 277 4.06 23.36 -3.80
N GLY A 278 3.12 23.80 -4.63
CA GLY A 278 2.93 25.21 -4.95
C GLY A 278 4.20 25.80 -5.55
N LYS A 279 4.75 26.83 -4.91
CA LYS A 279 5.99 27.51 -5.34
C LYS A 279 7.24 26.98 -4.63
N ASN A 280 7.22 25.76 -4.10
CA ASN A 280 8.35 25.14 -3.41
C ASN A 280 8.68 23.78 -4.02
N ALA A 281 9.96 23.54 -4.32
CA ALA A 281 10.46 22.25 -4.77
C ALA A 281 11.34 21.61 -3.68
N TYR A 282 11.12 20.33 -3.43
CA TYR A 282 11.84 19.54 -2.44
C TYR A 282 12.46 18.34 -3.13
N ILE A 283 13.75 18.11 -2.88
CA ILE A 283 14.42 16.87 -3.25
C ILE A 283 14.88 16.17 -1.98
N LEU A 284 14.52 14.90 -1.86
CA LEU A 284 15.05 13.99 -0.87
C LEU A 284 16.08 13.10 -1.57
N LEU A 285 17.24 12.92 -0.95
CA LEU A 285 18.20 11.86 -1.27
C LEU A 285 18.46 11.09 0.02
N THR A 286 18.40 9.77 -0.03
CA THR A 286 18.81 8.91 1.09
C THR A 286 19.83 7.90 0.63
N THR A 287 20.70 7.45 1.53
CA THR A 287 21.65 6.35 1.29
C THR A 287 21.71 5.43 2.51
N THR A 288 21.85 4.13 2.27
CA THR A 288 22.06 3.11 3.30
C THR A 288 23.54 2.78 3.53
N GLU A 289 24.42 3.44 2.79
CA GLU A 289 25.87 3.23 2.79
C GLU A 289 26.58 4.56 3.00
N LYS A 290 27.85 4.50 3.41
CA LYS A 290 28.70 5.70 3.54
C LYS A 290 28.75 6.43 2.19
N PRO A 291 28.56 7.77 2.16
CA PRO A 291 28.65 8.54 0.93
C PRO A 291 29.98 8.29 0.20
N THR A 292 29.87 7.79 -1.03
CA THR A 292 31.00 7.64 -1.96
C THR A 292 31.21 8.94 -2.73
N SER A 293 32.27 9.03 -3.53
CA SER A 293 32.50 10.18 -4.43
C SER A 293 31.33 10.44 -5.37
N ALA A 294 30.66 9.39 -5.85
CA ALA A 294 29.46 9.52 -6.68
C ALA A 294 28.28 10.17 -5.93
N ILE A 295 28.06 9.77 -4.67
CA ILE A 295 27.01 10.34 -3.82
C ILE A 295 27.35 11.79 -3.46
N GLU A 296 28.61 12.08 -3.12
CA GLU A 296 29.07 13.44 -2.83
C GLU A 296 28.92 14.38 -4.03
N LYS A 297 29.25 13.91 -5.24
CA LYS A 297 29.01 14.65 -6.49
C LYS A 297 27.52 14.95 -6.69
N ALA A 298 26.65 13.97 -6.48
CA ALA A 298 25.20 14.17 -6.56
C ALA A 298 24.70 15.21 -5.54
N ILE A 299 25.19 15.17 -4.30
CA ILE A 299 24.84 16.15 -3.26
C ILE A 299 25.28 17.57 -3.67
N GLN A 300 26.48 17.72 -4.23
CA GLN A 300 26.97 19.02 -4.72
C GLN A 300 26.10 19.54 -5.86
N GLN A 301 25.82 18.71 -6.88
CA GLN A 301 24.98 19.09 -8.02
C GLN A 301 23.57 19.50 -7.58
N LEU A 302 22.94 18.76 -6.68
CA LEU A 302 21.61 19.09 -6.17
C LEU A 302 21.62 20.34 -5.26
N SER A 303 22.72 20.61 -4.56
CA SER A 303 22.86 21.81 -3.73
C SER A 303 22.86 23.09 -4.56
N LEU A 304 23.44 23.07 -5.77
CA LEU A 304 23.45 24.21 -6.68
C LEU A 304 22.03 24.61 -7.16
N LEU A 305 21.08 23.68 -7.10
CA LEU A 305 19.69 23.89 -7.51
C LEU A 305 18.80 24.43 -6.38
N ALA A 306 19.28 24.37 -5.14
CA ALA A 306 18.48 24.60 -3.94
C ALA A 306 18.91 25.86 -3.19
N ASP A 307 17.95 26.50 -2.54
CA ASP A 307 18.19 27.65 -1.65
C ASP A 307 18.61 27.21 -0.24
N LYS A 308 18.27 25.96 0.14
CA LYS A 308 18.68 25.36 1.40
C LYS A 308 18.98 23.88 1.22
N THR A 309 20.19 23.48 1.61
CA THR A 309 20.60 22.09 1.74
C THR A 309 20.70 21.70 3.22
N THR A 310 20.31 20.49 3.56
CA THR A 310 20.47 19.92 4.90
C THR A 310 21.04 18.51 4.78
N ARG A 311 22.21 18.29 5.40
CA ARG A 311 22.86 16.98 5.53
C ARG A 311 22.50 16.42 6.92
N GLY A 312 21.74 15.33 6.94
CA GLY A 312 21.49 14.58 8.16
C GLY A 312 22.69 13.69 8.54
N LEU A 313 22.77 13.30 9.80
CA LEU A 313 23.69 12.24 10.23
C LEU A 313 23.14 10.87 9.83
N PRO A 314 24.02 9.87 9.58
CA PRO A 314 23.57 8.48 9.48
C PRO A 314 23.00 8.05 10.84
N ILE A 315 21.78 7.54 10.85
CA ILE A 315 21.10 7.08 12.06
C ILE A 315 20.58 5.65 11.88
N PRO A 316 20.37 4.87 12.96
CA PRO A 316 19.84 3.51 12.88
C PRO A 316 18.54 3.45 12.05
N ILE A 317 18.42 2.44 11.18
CA ILE A 317 17.28 2.36 10.24
C ILE A 317 15.92 2.27 10.96
N THR A 318 15.90 1.64 12.14
CA THR A 318 14.74 1.55 13.05
C THR A 318 14.17 2.91 13.43
N SER A 319 15.05 3.89 13.67
CA SER A 319 14.67 5.27 13.98
C SER A 319 14.44 6.08 12.71
N ALA A 320 15.24 5.83 11.67
CA ALA A 320 15.19 6.61 10.43
C ALA A 320 13.84 6.49 9.72
N LEU A 321 13.29 5.28 9.60
CA LEU A 321 12.02 5.06 8.87
C LEU A 321 10.84 5.78 9.51
N LYS A 322 10.83 5.93 10.84
CA LYS A 322 9.77 6.67 11.56
C LYS A 322 9.65 8.12 11.13
N THR A 323 10.74 8.73 10.63
CA THR A 323 10.73 10.10 10.07
C THR A 323 9.86 10.21 8.82
N PHE A 324 9.62 9.10 8.12
CA PHE A 324 8.90 9.06 6.85
C PHE A 324 7.48 8.50 6.99
N TYR A 325 7.03 8.16 8.21
CA TYR A 325 5.69 7.63 8.46
C TYR A 325 4.58 8.62 8.06
N GLY A 326 4.90 9.90 7.93
CA GLY A 326 4.00 10.93 7.44
C GLY A 326 2.86 11.21 8.41
N ILE A 327 1.79 11.80 7.88
CA ILE A 327 0.62 12.17 8.68
C ILE A 327 -0.19 10.91 9.00
N GLN A 328 -0.52 10.73 10.28
CA GLN A 328 -1.21 9.51 10.76
C GLN A 328 -2.74 9.61 10.68
N HIS A 329 -3.30 10.81 10.45
CA HIS A 329 -4.73 11.05 10.33
C HIS A 329 -5.13 11.42 8.89
N PRO A 330 -6.40 11.22 8.49
CA PRO A 330 -6.87 11.55 7.14
C PRO A 330 -6.62 13.02 6.74
N VAL A 331 -6.28 13.25 5.47
CA VAL A 331 -5.95 14.57 4.90
C VAL A 331 -6.61 14.83 3.55
N TYR A 332 -6.65 16.10 3.13
CA TYR A 332 -6.96 16.48 1.74
C TYR A 332 -5.67 16.45 0.92
N PHE A 333 -5.55 15.55 -0.05
CA PHE A 333 -4.39 15.53 -0.95
C PHE A 333 -4.46 16.72 -1.93
N LYS A 334 -3.39 17.53 -1.96
CA LYS A 334 -3.23 18.70 -2.85
C LYS A 334 -1.80 18.81 -3.40
N ASN A 335 -1.11 17.70 -3.62
CA ASN A 335 0.31 17.67 -4.03
C ASN A 335 0.54 16.90 -5.35
N SER A 336 1.57 17.32 -6.09
CA SER A 336 2.15 16.56 -7.20
C SER A 336 3.55 16.09 -6.81
N SER A 337 3.85 14.81 -7.00
CA SER A 337 5.13 14.19 -6.61
C SER A 337 5.61 13.19 -7.64
N ALA A 338 6.92 13.06 -7.79
CA ALA A 338 7.57 12.04 -8.59
C ALA A 338 8.68 11.34 -7.78
N GLY A 339 8.84 10.03 -7.95
CA GLY A 339 9.92 9.23 -7.38
C GLY A 339 10.76 8.61 -8.48
N LEU A 340 12.06 8.42 -8.25
CA LEU A 340 12.91 7.68 -9.18
C LEU A 340 12.84 6.17 -8.87
N TYR A 341 12.56 5.38 -9.92
CA TYR A 341 12.66 3.92 -9.91
C TYR A 341 14.06 3.47 -10.32
#